data_AF-A0A2D0KPL3-F1
#
_entry.id   AF-A0A2D0KPL3-F1
#
_cell.length_a   1.000
_cell.length_b   1.000
_cell.length_c   1.000
_cell.angle_alpha   90.00
_cell.angle_beta   90.00
_cell.angle_gamma   90.00
#
_symmetry.space_group_name_H-M   'P 1'
#
loop_
_entity.id
_entity.type
_entity.pdbx_description
1 polymer ?
#
loop_
_entity_poly.entity_id
_entity_poly.type
_entity_poly.pdbx_seq_one_letter_code
_entity_poly.pdbx_strand_id
1 'polypeptide(L)'
;MAIYDSYGVQQFYFPNILKYDPDQFENRFRQELASGNGASMIGMWNGKTIQGAIEPNKHICGNGKKEISAADIQEWTNKIKNSNSGYFVFPSGDFSIKKIDSDSIITINTGNYGGKVVIDFRYANISYDGELIISSFIKIKGKLRDFKIINLFAKCNGKVSHGVLSDDNIGLGVFENIVIENPILDGFNLSAWQVRINSCYIWSPGRDGFSINQSIATSTSVLFNTCWVKEPVRYGFNLAGITYSNFINSAFDGGSRSEKKSKAVIGVSGFVYGLTINGMGTENTNCPLIYGEDSSSIRSMTLTNWYVW
;
A
#
# COMPACT_ATOMS: atom_id res chain seq x y z
N MET A 1 -16.90 -49.80 19.84
CA MET A 1 -16.87 -50.84 18.79
C MET A 1 -15.71 -51.76 19.13
N ALA A 2 -15.92 -53.07 19.12
CA ALA A 2 -14.89 -54.05 19.43
C ALA A 2 -14.67 -54.94 18.19
N ILE A 3 -13.42 -55.17 17.84
CA ILE A 3 -13.03 -56.07 16.74
C ILE A 3 -12.49 -57.34 17.38
N TYR A 4 -13.08 -58.47 17.02
CA TYR A 4 -12.68 -59.81 17.47
C TYR A 4 -12.04 -60.56 16.29
N ASP A 5 -11.09 -61.44 16.59
CA ASP A 5 -10.56 -62.36 15.59
C ASP A 5 -11.51 -63.53 15.31
N SER A 6 -11.10 -64.42 14.40
CA SER A 6 -11.86 -65.62 14.04
C SER A 6 -12.05 -66.62 15.19
N TYR A 7 -11.30 -66.49 16.28
CA TYR A 7 -11.42 -67.33 17.48
C TYR A 7 -12.20 -66.63 18.61
N GLY A 8 -12.73 -65.43 18.37
CA GLY A 8 -13.54 -64.68 19.33
C GLY A 8 -12.73 -63.91 20.37
N VAL A 9 -11.41 -63.74 20.19
CA VAL A 9 -10.58 -62.94 21.09
C VAL A 9 -10.62 -61.47 20.65
N GLN A 10 -10.83 -60.57 21.60
CA GLN A 10 -10.88 -59.12 21.33
C GLN A 10 -9.48 -58.62 20.95
N GLN A 11 -9.33 -58.16 19.71
CA GLN A 11 -8.06 -57.62 19.20
C GLN A 11 -7.96 -56.11 19.43
N PHE A 12 -9.04 -55.36 19.17
CA PHE A 12 -9.08 -53.91 19.38
C PHE A 12 -10.40 -53.47 19.99
N TYR A 13 -10.33 -52.51 20.92
CA TYR A 13 -11.49 -51.88 21.54
C TYR A 13 -11.44 -50.37 21.36
N PHE A 14 -12.48 -49.84 20.72
CA PHE A 14 -12.71 -48.41 20.56
C PHE A 14 -13.78 -47.98 21.56
N PRO A 15 -13.40 -47.51 22.77
CA PRO A 15 -14.33 -47.15 23.84
C PRO A 15 -15.22 -45.97 23.48
N ASN A 16 -14.76 -45.07 22.61
CA ASN A 16 -15.52 -43.93 22.14
C ASN A 16 -15.62 -43.96 20.61
N ILE A 17 -16.72 -44.50 20.10
CA ILE A 17 -16.99 -44.60 18.66
C ILE A 17 -17.13 -43.21 18.03
N LEU A 18 -17.67 -42.22 18.77
CA LEU A 18 -17.88 -40.85 18.28
C LEU A 18 -16.57 -40.15 17.88
N LYS A 19 -15.42 -40.54 18.46
CA LYS A 19 -14.10 -40.03 18.05
C LYS A 19 -13.66 -40.54 16.68
N TYR A 20 -14.23 -41.65 16.22
CA TYR A 20 -13.91 -42.33 14.98
C TYR A 20 -15.11 -42.37 14.02
N ASP A 21 -16.12 -41.55 14.29
CA ASP A 21 -17.27 -41.43 13.42
C ASP A 21 -16.82 -40.80 12.09
N PRO A 22 -17.01 -41.48 10.94
CA PRO A 22 -16.71 -40.93 9.62
C PRO A 22 -17.35 -39.55 9.40
N ASP A 23 -18.48 -39.28 10.06
CA ASP A 23 -19.20 -38.02 9.97
C ASP A 23 -18.40 -36.84 10.56
N GLN A 24 -17.46 -37.08 11.48
CA GLN A 24 -16.55 -36.04 11.97
C GLN A 24 -15.55 -35.60 10.90
N PHE A 25 -15.10 -36.53 10.05
CA PHE A 25 -14.26 -36.17 8.92
C PHE A 25 -15.03 -35.28 7.93
N GLU A 26 -16.28 -35.62 7.62
CA GLU A 26 -17.12 -34.79 6.74
C GLU A 26 -17.29 -33.37 7.28
N ASN A 27 -17.67 -33.23 8.55
CA ASN A 27 -17.90 -31.93 9.16
C ASN A 27 -16.62 -31.09 9.21
N ARG A 28 -15.50 -31.69 9.62
CA ARG A 28 -14.20 -31.02 9.66
C ARG A 28 -13.73 -30.64 8.26
N PHE A 29 -13.85 -31.55 7.29
CA PHE A 29 -13.42 -31.33 5.92
C PHE A 29 -14.25 -30.23 5.23
N ARG A 30 -15.57 -30.17 5.48
CA ARG A 30 -16.44 -29.07 5.02
C ARG A 30 -16.02 -27.72 5.60
N GLN A 31 -15.66 -27.68 6.88
CA GLN A 31 -15.15 -26.45 7.53
C GLN A 31 -13.80 -26.02 6.95
N GLU A 32 -12.87 -26.95 6.74
CA GLU A 32 -11.57 -26.67 6.14
C GLU A 32 -11.70 -26.20 4.67
N LEU A 33 -12.59 -26.80 3.89
CA LEU A 33 -12.91 -26.38 2.52
C LEU A 33 -13.57 -25.00 2.43
N ALA A 34 -14.42 -24.65 3.40
CA ALA A 34 -15.05 -23.33 3.48
C ALA A 34 -14.08 -22.24 3.99
N SER A 35 -12.91 -22.62 4.51
CA SER A 35 -11.91 -21.67 4.96
C SER A 35 -11.25 -20.92 3.80
N GLY A 36 -10.54 -19.84 4.10
CA GLY A 36 -9.77 -19.08 3.11
C GLY A 36 -8.66 -19.90 2.40
N ASN A 37 -8.31 -21.09 2.91
CA ASN A 37 -7.33 -22.00 2.30
C ASN A 37 -7.97 -23.16 1.53
N GLY A 38 -9.31 -23.27 1.46
CA GLY A 38 -9.98 -24.44 0.87
C GLY A 38 -9.62 -24.73 -0.58
N ALA A 39 -9.45 -23.72 -1.42
CA ALA A 39 -9.01 -23.90 -2.81
C ALA A 39 -7.56 -24.42 -2.93
N SER A 40 -6.74 -24.28 -1.89
CA SER A 40 -5.39 -24.87 -1.87
C SER A 40 -5.40 -26.37 -1.56
N MET A 41 -6.51 -26.88 -1.01
CA MET A 41 -6.69 -28.29 -0.66
C MET A 41 -7.15 -29.16 -1.84
N ILE A 42 -7.64 -28.54 -2.92
CA ILE A 42 -8.09 -29.27 -4.11
C ILE A 42 -6.99 -29.30 -5.17
N GLY A 43 -6.45 -30.49 -5.39
CA GLY A 43 -5.49 -30.76 -6.46
C GLY A 43 -6.12 -30.76 -7.85
N MET A 44 -5.32 -30.45 -8.85
CA MET A 44 -5.64 -30.52 -10.27
C MET A 44 -4.81 -31.62 -10.94
N TRP A 45 -5.26 -32.07 -12.10
CA TRP A 45 -4.62 -33.15 -12.87
C TRP A 45 -3.15 -32.91 -13.24
N ASN A 46 -2.71 -31.64 -13.27
CA ASN A 46 -1.34 -31.23 -13.59
C ASN A 46 -0.44 -31.11 -12.34
N GLY A 47 -0.86 -31.62 -11.19
CA GLY A 47 -0.11 -31.56 -9.93
C GLY A 47 -0.13 -30.19 -9.24
N LYS A 48 -0.89 -29.21 -9.74
CA LYS A 48 -1.15 -27.93 -9.08
C LYS A 48 -2.41 -27.99 -8.22
N THR A 49 -2.72 -26.93 -7.48
CA THR A 49 -3.98 -26.77 -6.75
C THR A 49 -4.92 -25.81 -7.50
N ILE A 50 -6.22 -25.85 -7.21
CA ILE A 50 -7.19 -24.89 -7.75
C ILE A 50 -6.75 -23.45 -7.41
N GLN A 51 -6.26 -23.22 -6.19
CA GLN A 51 -5.68 -21.93 -5.78
C GLN A 51 -4.60 -21.46 -6.77
N GLY A 52 -3.67 -22.34 -7.14
CA GLY A 52 -2.58 -22.03 -8.06
C GLY A 52 -3.03 -21.78 -9.50
N ALA A 53 -4.20 -22.26 -9.91
CA ALA A 53 -4.76 -22.01 -11.24
C ALA A 53 -5.60 -20.73 -11.31
N ILE A 54 -6.28 -20.36 -10.22
CA ILE A 54 -7.05 -19.10 -10.14
C ILE A 54 -6.11 -17.90 -9.98
N GLU A 55 -4.95 -18.08 -9.36
CA GLU A 55 -3.97 -17.03 -9.12
C GLU A 55 -2.58 -17.38 -9.70
N PRO A 56 -2.44 -17.57 -11.02
CA PRO A 56 -1.24 -18.16 -11.63
C PRO A 56 0.05 -17.33 -11.43
N ASN A 57 -0.09 -16.02 -11.20
CA ASN A 57 1.02 -15.08 -10.98
C ASN A 57 1.03 -14.51 -9.53
N LYS A 58 0.42 -15.22 -8.58
CA LYS A 58 0.51 -14.84 -7.17
C LYS A 58 1.82 -15.29 -6.57
N HIS A 59 2.51 -14.35 -5.98
CA HIS A 59 3.77 -14.57 -5.29
C HIS A 59 3.60 -14.16 -3.83
N ILE A 60 3.69 -15.13 -2.93
CA ILE A 60 3.70 -14.86 -1.49
C ILE A 60 5.12 -14.42 -1.14
N CYS A 61 5.26 -13.13 -0.82
CA CYS A 61 6.48 -12.52 -0.33
C CYS A 61 6.72 -12.92 1.13
N GLY A 62 7.98 -13.03 1.52
CA GLY A 62 8.36 -13.19 2.92
C GLY A 62 7.99 -14.54 3.55
N ASN A 63 7.80 -15.60 2.76
CA ASN A 63 7.49 -17.00 3.15
C ASN A 63 7.98 -17.44 4.55
N GLY A 64 7.25 -17.07 5.62
CA GLY A 64 7.61 -17.34 7.02
C GLY A 64 8.78 -16.53 7.61
N LYS A 65 9.37 -15.59 6.87
CA LYS A 65 10.49 -14.75 7.31
C LYS A 65 9.98 -13.46 7.95
N LYS A 66 10.45 -13.16 9.17
CA LYS A 66 10.25 -11.85 9.85
C LYS A 66 11.24 -10.77 9.40
N GLU A 67 12.29 -11.18 8.70
CA GLU A 67 13.34 -10.31 8.18
C GLU A 67 13.41 -10.46 6.66
N ILE A 68 13.27 -9.35 5.95
CA ILE A 68 13.35 -9.32 4.49
C ILE A 68 14.76 -8.89 4.11
N SER A 69 15.47 -9.73 3.36
CA SER A 69 16.82 -9.44 2.85
C SER A 69 16.78 -8.82 1.45
N ALA A 70 17.88 -8.19 1.03
CA ALA A 70 18.04 -7.71 -0.33
C ALA A 70 17.89 -8.83 -1.39
N ALA A 71 18.27 -10.06 -1.05
CA ALA A 71 18.11 -11.22 -1.94
C ALA A 71 16.62 -11.58 -2.14
N ASP A 72 15.80 -11.48 -1.10
CA ASP A 72 14.35 -11.72 -1.19
C ASP A 72 13.70 -10.68 -2.15
N ILE A 73 14.10 -9.41 -2.04
CA ILE A 73 13.63 -8.32 -2.90
C ILE A 73 14.06 -8.55 -4.36
N GLN A 74 15.29 -9.00 -4.58
CA GLN A 74 15.80 -9.30 -5.92
C GLN A 74 15.05 -10.47 -6.56
N GLU A 75 14.72 -11.51 -5.78
CA GLU A 75 13.90 -12.63 -6.24
C GLU A 75 12.52 -12.14 -6.70
N TRP A 76 11.84 -11.30 -5.91
CA TRP A 76 10.53 -10.77 -6.26
C TRP A 76 10.59 -9.89 -7.51
N THR A 77 11.62 -9.04 -7.63
CA THR A 77 11.85 -8.20 -8.81
C THR A 77 12.04 -9.04 -10.08
N ASN A 78 12.79 -10.14 -9.99
CA ASN A 78 13.00 -11.03 -11.13
C ASN A 78 11.68 -11.72 -11.56
N LYS A 79 10.81 -12.07 -10.60
CA LYS A 79 9.49 -12.62 -10.92
C LYS A 79 8.62 -11.65 -11.71
N ILE A 80 8.59 -10.36 -11.33
CA ILE A 80 7.86 -9.31 -12.09
C ILE A 80 8.31 -9.26 -13.55
N LYS A 81 9.62 -9.24 -13.76
CA LYS A 81 10.21 -9.11 -15.11
C LYS A 81 9.81 -10.27 -16.02
N ASN A 82 9.63 -11.47 -15.46
CA ASN A 82 9.33 -12.66 -16.26
C ASN A 82 7.84 -12.81 -16.60
N SER A 83 6.93 -12.27 -15.78
CA SER A 83 5.49 -12.52 -15.92
C SER A 83 4.70 -11.38 -16.58
N ASN A 84 5.30 -10.20 -16.80
CA ASN A 84 4.65 -8.98 -17.31
C ASN A 84 3.39 -8.53 -16.53
N SER A 85 3.07 -9.19 -15.42
CA SER A 85 1.93 -8.98 -14.54
C SER A 85 2.16 -9.79 -13.26
N GLY A 86 1.71 -9.32 -12.10
CA GLY A 86 1.97 -10.05 -10.86
C GLY A 86 1.12 -9.57 -9.69
N TYR A 87 0.85 -10.49 -8.77
CA TYR A 87 0.17 -10.19 -7.52
C TYR A 87 1.08 -10.61 -6.35
N PHE A 88 1.70 -9.63 -5.70
CA PHE A 88 2.58 -9.87 -4.55
C PHE A 88 1.78 -9.76 -3.27
N VAL A 89 1.88 -10.78 -2.41
CA VAL A 89 1.23 -10.78 -1.11
C VAL A 89 2.26 -10.89 -0.02
N PHE A 90 2.33 -9.86 0.82
CA PHE A 90 2.99 -9.95 2.09
C PHE A 90 1.97 -10.49 3.11
N PRO A 91 2.25 -11.61 3.79
CA PRO A 91 1.36 -12.13 4.82
C PRO A 91 1.29 -11.15 6.00
N SER A 92 0.25 -11.27 6.82
CA SER A 92 0.11 -10.47 8.03
C SER A 92 1.24 -10.71 9.00
N GLY A 93 1.79 -9.63 9.56
CA GLY A 93 2.86 -9.70 10.55
C GLY A 93 3.73 -8.45 10.55
N ASP A 94 4.66 -8.43 11.50
CA ASP A 94 5.68 -7.39 11.61
C ASP A 94 6.93 -7.82 10.85
N PHE A 95 7.34 -7.01 9.89
CA PHE A 95 8.54 -7.22 9.10
C PHE A 95 9.56 -6.13 9.43
N SER A 96 10.78 -6.55 9.72
CA SER A 96 11.92 -5.65 9.86
C SER A 96 12.86 -5.82 8.67
N ILE A 97 13.35 -4.71 8.13
CA ILE A 97 14.28 -4.71 7.01
C ILE A 97 15.62 -4.20 7.53
N LYS A 98 16.60 -5.09 7.69
CA LYS A 98 17.80 -4.77 8.48
C LYS A 98 18.91 -4.06 7.71
N LYS A 99 19.02 -4.23 6.39
CA LYS A 99 20.01 -3.52 5.57
C LYS A 99 19.76 -3.71 4.08
N ILE A 100 19.82 -2.64 3.31
CA ILE A 100 19.81 -2.67 1.86
C ILE A 100 20.84 -1.67 1.36
N ASP A 101 21.70 -2.10 0.44
CA ASP A 101 22.78 -1.28 -0.14
C ASP A 101 22.28 -0.34 -1.25
N SER A 102 21.09 0.26 -1.11
CA SER A 102 20.47 1.08 -2.17
C SER A 102 19.70 2.29 -1.63
N ASP A 103 19.39 3.25 -2.52
CA ASP A 103 18.63 4.47 -2.22
C ASP A 103 17.22 4.24 -1.64
N SER A 104 16.76 2.98 -1.51
CA SER A 104 15.40 2.62 -1.09
C SER A 104 15.33 1.33 -0.28
N ILE A 105 14.33 1.20 0.61
CA ILE A 105 14.09 -0.02 1.41
C ILE A 105 13.40 -1.11 0.58
N ILE A 106 12.54 -0.76 -0.36
CA ILE A 106 11.97 -1.74 -1.29
C ILE A 106 12.07 -1.13 -2.67
N THR A 107 12.95 -1.67 -3.52
CA THR A 107 13.04 -1.25 -4.92
C THR A 107 12.27 -2.24 -5.78
N ILE A 108 11.25 -1.74 -6.47
CA ILE A 108 10.43 -2.48 -7.41
C ILE A 108 10.66 -1.87 -8.79
N ASN A 109 11.52 -2.51 -9.58
CA ASN A 109 11.72 -2.12 -10.96
C ASN A 109 10.81 -2.93 -11.87
N THR A 110 9.81 -2.25 -12.41
CA THR A 110 8.80 -2.80 -13.29
C THR A 110 9.06 -2.48 -14.77
N GLY A 111 10.25 -1.99 -15.14
CA GLY A 111 10.62 -1.75 -16.54
C GLY A 111 9.60 -0.92 -17.35
N ASN A 112 9.50 -1.16 -18.65
CA ASN A 112 8.49 -0.55 -19.52
C ASN A 112 7.31 -1.52 -19.77
N TYR A 113 6.69 -2.06 -18.71
CA TYR A 113 5.65 -3.08 -18.87
C TYR A 113 4.23 -2.50 -18.75
N GLY A 114 3.45 -2.61 -19.83
CA GLY A 114 2.05 -2.19 -19.88
C GLY A 114 1.05 -3.16 -19.24
N GLY A 115 1.47 -3.94 -18.24
CA GLY A 115 0.63 -4.96 -17.58
C GLY A 115 0.29 -4.62 -16.12
N LYS A 116 -0.72 -5.32 -15.58
CA LYS A 116 -1.27 -5.09 -14.24
C LYS A 116 -0.35 -5.63 -13.15
N VAL A 117 0.03 -4.78 -12.20
CA VAL A 117 0.81 -5.15 -11.02
C VAL A 117 0.04 -4.76 -9.76
N VAL A 118 -0.17 -5.72 -8.87
CA VAL A 118 -0.81 -5.49 -7.57
C VAL A 118 0.14 -5.92 -6.46
N ILE A 119 0.32 -5.05 -5.49
CA ILE A 119 1.11 -5.30 -4.29
C ILE A 119 0.17 -5.17 -3.10
N ASP A 120 -0.04 -6.27 -2.39
CA ASP A 120 -0.91 -6.36 -1.23
C ASP A 120 -0.09 -6.66 0.02
N PHE A 121 -0.10 -5.72 0.94
CA PHE A 121 0.47 -5.86 2.26
C PHE A 121 -0.64 -6.26 3.22
N ARG A 122 -1.05 -7.54 3.28
CA ARG A 122 -2.21 -7.96 4.11
C ARG A 122 -1.95 -7.70 5.60
N TYR A 123 -2.21 -6.49 6.07
CA TYR A 123 -1.86 -6.00 7.41
C TYR A 123 -0.39 -6.25 7.76
N ALA A 124 0.53 -6.01 6.81
CA ALA A 124 1.95 -6.09 7.07
C ALA A 124 2.45 -4.76 7.62
N ASN A 125 2.97 -4.77 8.85
CA ASN A 125 3.64 -3.62 9.43
C ASN A 125 5.10 -3.67 9.03
N ILE A 126 5.55 -2.67 8.29
CA ILE A 126 6.94 -2.59 7.87
C ILE A 126 7.60 -1.45 8.64
N SER A 127 8.65 -1.79 9.39
CA SER A 127 9.43 -0.84 10.18
C SER A 127 10.90 -0.87 9.77
N TYR A 128 11.54 0.29 9.86
CA TYR A 128 12.97 0.45 9.61
C TYR A 128 13.62 1.28 10.71
N ASP A 129 14.73 0.76 11.25
CA ASP A 129 15.48 1.37 12.35
C ASP A 129 17.00 1.48 12.09
N GLY A 130 17.48 1.08 10.91
CA GLY A 130 18.92 1.02 10.59
C GLY A 130 19.58 2.39 10.45
N GLU A 131 20.89 2.53 10.67
CA GLU A 131 21.63 3.81 10.80
C GLU A 131 21.77 4.69 9.53
N LEU A 132 21.34 4.24 8.36
CA LEU A 132 21.56 4.95 7.09
C LEU A 132 20.36 5.85 6.72
N ILE A 133 20.62 7.04 6.15
CA ILE A 133 19.58 7.86 5.52
C ILE A 133 19.27 7.29 4.14
N ILE A 134 18.03 6.90 3.92
CA ILE A 134 17.54 6.31 2.66
C ILE A 134 16.63 7.31 1.97
N SER A 135 16.74 7.48 0.64
CA SER A 135 15.92 8.46 -0.10
C SER A 135 14.42 8.17 -0.04
N SER A 136 14.04 6.90 0.11
CA SER A 136 12.65 6.46 0.03
C SER A 136 12.42 5.11 0.71
N PHE A 137 11.21 4.88 1.20
CA PHE A 137 10.83 3.60 1.77
C PHE A 137 10.53 2.57 0.69
N ILE A 138 9.56 2.86 -0.19
CA ILE A 138 9.27 2.07 -1.39
C ILE A 138 9.59 2.92 -2.60
N LYS A 139 10.47 2.40 -3.46
CA LYS A 139 10.78 2.97 -4.76
C LYS A 139 10.26 2.09 -5.87
N ILE A 140 9.36 2.65 -6.66
CA ILE A 140 8.79 1.99 -7.82
C ILE A 140 9.30 2.71 -9.06
N LYS A 141 9.84 1.94 -10.00
CA LYS A 141 10.31 2.44 -11.30
C LYS A 141 9.56 1.76 -12.42
N GLY A 142 9.13 2.52 -13.43
CA GLY A 142 8.62 1.96 -14.69
C GLY A 142 7.30 2.54 -15.19
N LYS A 143 7.01 2.32 -16.48
CA LYS A 143 5.77 2.78 -17.16
C LYS A 143 4.66 1.73 -17.04
N LEU A 144 4.03 1.66 -15.88
CA LEU A 144 2.94 0.72 -15.62
C LEU A 144 1.60 1.18 -16.17
N ARG A 145 0.78 0.23 -16.64
CA ARG A 145 -0.66 0.39 -16.84
C ARG A 145 -1.37 -0.46 -15.79
N ASP A 146 -2.25 0.15 -15.00
CA ASP A 146 -3.02 -0.50 -13.92
C ASP A 146 -2.16 -1.04 -12.76
N PHE A 147 -1.46 -0.13 -12.09
CA PHE A 147 -0.73 -0.42 -10.87
C PHE A 147 -1.61 -0.27 -9.62
N LYS A 148 -1.47 -1.18 -8.65
CA LYS A 148 -2.20 -1.10 -7.37
C LYS A 148 -1.33 -1.43 -6.16
N ILE A 149 -1.32 -0.57 -5.15
CA ILE A 149 -0.83 -0.88 -3.79
C ILE A 149 -2.01 -0.90 -2.85
N ILE A 150 -2.11 -1.96 -2.03
CA ILE A 150 -3.14 -2.07 -1.00
C ILE A 150 -2.55 -2.43 0.36
N ASN A 151 -3.14 -1.84 1.41
CA ASN A 151 -2.93 -2.19 2.82
C ASN A 151 -1.50 -1.96 3.36
N LEU A 152 -0.79 -0.96 2.85
CA LEU A 152 0.58 -0.67 3.29
C LEU A 152 0.59 0.09 4.63
N PHE A 153 1.24 -0.48 5.66
CA PHE A 153 1.52 0.21 6.92
C PHE A 153 3.02 0.39 7.10
N ALA A 154 3.47 1.63 7.03
CA ALA A 154 4.89 1.99 7.08
C ALA A 154 5.18 2.92 8.27
N LYS A 155 6.09 2.49 9.14
CA LYS A 155 6.61 3.31 10.25
C LYS A 155 8.07 3.65 10.03
N CYS A 156 8.36 4.95 9.96
CA CYS A 156 9.71 5.47 9.73
C CYS A 156 10.28 6.04 11.03
N ASN A 157 11.41 5.53 11.52
CA ASN A 157 12.08 6.07 12.70
C ASN A 157 12.98 7.29 12.37
N GLY A 158 12.50 8.21 11.51
CA GLY A 158 13.24 9.42 11.15
C GLY A 158 14.55 9.21 10.37
N LYS A 159 14.74 8.05 9.75
CA LYS A 159 15.90 7.72 8.90
C LYS A 159 15.55 7.54 7.41
N VAL A 160 14.27 7.66 7.07
CA VAL A 160 13.78 7.57 5.70
C VAL A 160 13.35 8.95 5.23
N SER A 161 13.98 9.44 4.16
CA SER A 161 13.66 10.75 3.58
C SER A 161 12.20 10.86 3.13
N HIS A 162 11.65 9.84 2.48
CA HIS A 162 10.26 9.87 2.00
C HIS A 162 9.53 8.51 2.17
N GLY A 163 8.22 8.52 2.44
CA GLY A 163 7.45 7.31 2.76
C GLY A 163 6.99 6.44 1.56
N VAL A 164 6.75 7.02 0.39
CA VAL A 164 6.62 6.29 -0.90
C VAL A 164 7.12 7.22 -1.99
N LEU A 165 8.10 6.79 -2.79
CA LEU A 165 8.65 7.60 -3.88
C LEU A 165 8.72 6.80 -5.19
N SER A 166 7.81 7.06 -6.12
CA SER A 166 7.98 6.53 -7.48
C SER A 166 8.72 7.55 -8.33
N ASP A 167 9.91 7.16 -8.75
CA ASP A 167 10.71 7.92 -9.69
C ASP A 167 10.61 7.18 -11.03
N ASP A 168 9.94 7.84 -11.98
CA ASP A 168 9.56 7.48 -13.36
C ASP A 168 8.08 7.17 -13.61
N ASN A 169 7.36 8.10 -14.26
CA ASN A 169 6.19 7.92 -15.14
C ASN A 169 5.20 6.79 -14.77
N ILE A 170 4.82 6.66 -13.50
CA ILE A 170 3.73 5.74 -13.14
C ILE A 170 2.48 6.20 -13.88
N GLY A 171 1.89 5.29 -14.67
CA GLY A 171 0.62 5.54 -15.34
C GLY A 171 -0.57 5.34 -14.40
N LEU A 172 -1.65 4.77 -14.91
CA LEU A 172 -2.87 4.49 -14.14
C LEU A 172 -2.54 3.75 -12.83
N GLY A 173 -2.64 4.46 -11.71
CA GLY A 173 -2.22 3.97 -10.39
C GLY A 173 -3.32 4.09 -9.34
N VAL A 174 -3.49 3.05 -8.51
CA VAL A 174 -4.44 3.03 -7.40
C VAL A 174 -3.72 2.69 -6.10
N PHE A 175 -3.84 3.55 -5.10
CA PHE A 175 -3.29 3.36 -3.77
C PHE A 175 -4.47 3.25 -2.80
N GLU A 176 -4.57 2.15 -2.03
CA GLU A 176 -5.66 1.93 -1.08
C GLU A 176 -5.13 1.58 0.30
N ASN A 177 -5.72 2.16 1.34
CA ASN A 177 -5.45 1.82 2.74
C ASN A 177 -3.95 1.93 3.08
N ILE A 178 -3.36 3.10 2.81
CA ILE A 178 -1.93 3.35 3.07
C ILE A 178 -1.77 4.23 4.30
N VAL A 179 -0.94 3.79 5.24
CA VAL A 179 -0.58 4.53 6.44
C VAL A 179 0.93 4.74 6.48
N ILE A 180 1.36 6.00 6.59
CA ILE A 180 2.77 6.38 6.66
C ILE A 180 2.99 7.27 7.89
N GLU A 181 3.87 6.83 8.79
CA GLU A 181 4.18 7.53 10.03
C GLU A 181 5.63 8.03 10.07
N ASN A 182 5.81 9.30 10.43
CA ASN A 182 7.08 9.97 10.73
C ASN A 182 8.17 9.93 9.62
N PRO A 183 7.85 10.21 8.34
CA PRO A 183 8.85 10.35 7.28
C PRO A 183 9.67 11.65 7.50
N ILE A 184 10.97 11.65 7.20
CA ILE A 184 11.85 12.82 7.44
C ILE A 184 11.45 14.04 6.60
N LEU A 185 11.08 13.84 5.34
CA LEU A 185 10.64 14.88 4.42
C LEU A 185 9.16 14.65 4.09
N ASP A 186 8.84 14.24 2.87
CA ASP A 186 7.44 14.07 2.48
C ASP A 186 6.92 12.68 2.85
N GLY A 187 5.65 12.56 3.23
CA GLY A 187 5.05 11.26 3.43
C GLY A 187 4.84 10.49 2.14
N PHE A 188 4.23 11.13 1.17
CA PHE A 188 4.04 10.58 -0.16
C PHE A 188 4.66 11.53 -1.17
N ASN A 189 5.59 11.07 -2.00
CA ASN A 189 6.11 11.89 -3.09
C ASN A 189 6.04 11.12 -4.41
N LEU A 190 5.31 11.66 -5.38
CA LEU A 190 4.93 10.97 -6.61
C LEU A 190 5.20 11.82 -7.82
N SER A 191 5.80 11.20 -8.84
CA SER A 191 5.74 11.68 -10.23
C SER A 191 4.93 10.68 -11.06
N ALA A 192 3.68 11.02 -11.36
CA ALA A 192 2.73 10.09 -11.97
C ALA A 192 1.66 10.83 -12.81
N TRP A 193 0.96 10.08 -13.65
CA TRP A 193 -0.19 10.55 -14.43
C TRP A 193 -1.39 9.61 -14.21
N GLN A 194 -2.54 10.18 -13.85
CA GLN A 194 -3.79 9.45 -13.56
C GLN A 194 -3.72 8.52 -12.34
N VAL A 195 -3.62 9.12 -11.15
CA VAL A 195 -3.54 8.39 -9.87
C VAL A 195 -4.81 8.57 -9.03
N ARG A 196 -5.26 7.48 -8.42
CA ARG A 196 -6.27 7.49 -7.37
C ARG A 196 -5.65 7.03 -6.05
N ILE A 197 -5.89 7.81 -5.00
CA ILE A 197 -5.43 7.56 -3.65
C ILE A 197 -6.67 7.49 -2.77
N ASN A 198 -6.91 6.33 -2.15
CA ASN A 198 -8.10 6.03 -1.37
C ASN A 198 -7.70 5.65 0.07
N SER A 199 -8.35 6.23 1.05
CA SER A 199 -8.20 5.83 2.46
C SER A 199 -6.73 5.84 2.90
N CYS A 200 -6.04 6.95 2.65
CA CYS A 200 -4.63 7.10 2.99
C CYS A 200 -4.43 8.07 4.15
N TYR A 201 -3.54 7.72 5.07
CA TYR A 201 -3.24 8.51 6.25
C TYR A 201 -1.73 8.76 6.33
N ILE A 202 -1.35 10.03 6.46
CA ILE A 202 0.04 10.44 6.64
C ILE A 202 0.16 11.22 7.93
N TRP A 203 1.05 10.78 8.80
CA TRP A 203 1.24 11.38 10.11
C TRP A 203 2.65 11.91 10.32
N SER A 204 2.72 13.18 10.73
CA SER A 204 3.94 13.90 11.12
C SER A 204 5.04 13.86 10.06
N PRO A 205 4.75 14.19 8.78
CA PRO A 205 5.79 14.29 7.78
C PRO A 205 6.67 15.50 8.06
N GLY A 206 7.98 15.34 7.97
CA GLY A 206 8.92 16.43 8.25
C GLY A 206 8.94 17.55 7.20
N ARG A 207 8.25 17.40 6.07
CA ARG A 207 7.97 18.46 5.08
C ARG A 207 6.51 18.46 4.62
N ASP A 208 6.15 17.71 3.57
CA ASP A 208 4.79 17.69 3.00
C ASP A 208 4.05 16.38 3.31
N GLY A 209 2.73 16.40 3.44
CA GLY A 209 1.94 15.17 3.50
C GLY A 209 2.02 14.39 2.21
N PHE A 210 1.29 14.85 1.20
CA PHE A 210 1.40 14.39 -0.17
C PHE A 210 2.11 15.45 -1.01
N SER A 211 3.05 15.03 -1.85
CA SER A 211 3.79 15.84 -2.81
C SER A 211 3.65 15.20 -4.18
N ILE A 212 2.77 15.72 -5.02
CA ILE A 212 2.53 15.18 -6.36
C ILE A 212 3.05 16.16 -7.38
N ASN A 213 4.00 15.69 -8.19
CA ASN A 213 4.65 16.48 -9.22
C ASN A 213 4.31 15.92 -10.61
N GLN A 214 4.20 16.80 -11.60
CA GLN A 214 3.99 16.39 -12.98
C GLN A 214 5.16 15.55 -13.48
N SER A 215 4.85 14.42 -14.12
CA SER A 215 5.81 13.76 -14.98
C SER A 215 5.77 14.38 -16.37
N ILE A 216 6.94 14.73 -16.89
CA ILE A 216 7.16 15.39 -18.18
C ILE A 216 6.29 14.75 -19.29
N ALA A 217 5.48 15.57 -19.97
CA ALA A 217 4.76 15.30 -21.22
C ALA A 217 3.35 14.63 -21.20
N THR A 218 2.65 14.48 -20.06
CA THR A 218 1.24 13.99 -20.07
C THR A 218 0.30 14.78 -19.14
N SER A 219 -1.01 14.72 -19.41
CA SER A 219 -2.04 15.28 -18.52
C SER A 219 -2.11 14.49 -17.22
N THR A 220 -1.83 15.14 -16.10
CA THR A 220 -1.86 14.51 -14.77
C THR A 220 -3.21 14.76 -14.11
N SER A 221 -3.97 13.68 -13.87
CA SER A 221 -5.15 13.69 -13.00
C SER A 221 -4.84 12.98 -11.69
N VAL A 222 -5.23 13.57 -10.56
CA VAL A 222 -5.07 12.98 -9.23
C VAL A 222 -6.41 13.04 -8.49
N LEU A 223 -6.81 11.93 -7.88
CA LEU A 223 -7.96 11.85 -6.99
C LEU A 223 -7.51 11.42 -5.61
N PHE A 224 -7.77 12.26 -4.61
CA PHE A 224 -7.66 11.95 -3.20
C PHE A 224 -9.06 11.68 -2.64
N ASN A 225 -9.31 10.48 -2.18
CA ASN A 225 -10.58 10.07 -1.60
C ASN A 225 -10.35 9.56 -0.18
N THR A 226 -10.92 10.23 0.82
CA THR A 226 -10.70 9.92 2.24
C THR A 226 -9.21 9.90 2.59
N CYS A 227 -8.46 10.91 2.12
CA CYS A 227 -7.03 11.03 2.39
C CYS A 227 -6.79 12.08 3.47
N TRP A 228 -6.05 11.71 4.51
CA TRP A 228 -5.88 12.51 5.71
C TRP A 228 -4.40 12.78 5.96
N VAL A 229 -4.07 14.03 6.25
CA VAL A 229 -2.71 14.46 6.60
C VAL A 229 -2.74 15.12 7.96
N LYS A 230 -1.87 14.66 8.86
CA LYS A 230 -1.72 15.21 10.20
C LYS A 230 -0.32 15.75 10.44
N GLU A 231 -0.24 16.95 11.00
CA GLU A 231 1.00 17.63 11.43
C GLU A 231 2.09 17.80 10.33
N PRO A 232 1.78 18.24 9.10
CA PRO A 232 2.82 18.50 8.12
C PRO A 232 3.58 19.80 8.42
N VAL A 233 4.88 19.82 8.15
CA VAL A 233 5.71 21.01 8.39
C VAL A 233 5.48 22.13 7.37
N ARG A 234 5.18 21.80 6.10
CA ARG A 234 5.00 22.77 5.01
C ARG A 234 3.60 22.69 4.40
N TYR A 235 3.27 21.66 3.62
CA TYR A 235 1.94 21.52 3.02
C TYR A 235 1.26 20.21 3.42
N GLY A 236 -0.06 20.25 3.57
CA GLY A 236 -0.85 19.02 3.61
C GLY A 236 -0.74 18.27 2.29
N PHE A 237 -1.12 18.96 1.22
CA PHE A 237 -1.08 18.47 -0.15
C PHE A 237 -0.34 19.48 -1.03
N ASN A 238 0.87 19.14 -1.47
CA ASN A 238 1.68 19.90 -2.42
C ASN A 238 1.43 19.38 -3.84
N LEU A 239 0.90 20.23 -4.71
CA LEU A 239 0.54 19.91 -6.09
C LEU A 239 1.37 20.75 -7.05
N ALA A 240 2.24 20.10 -7.84
CA ALA A 240 3.08 20.78 -8.81
C ALA A 240 2.77 20.33 -10.25
N GLY A 241 2.34 21.26 -11.10
CA GLY A 241 2.09 21.00 -12.54
C GLY A 241 0.96 19.99 -12.82
N ILE A 242 -0.07 19.95 -11.98
CA ILE A 242 -1.17 18.98 -12.09
C ILE A 242 -2.23 19.48 -13.08
N THR A 243 -2.76 18.63 -13.95
CA THR A 243 -3.87 19.05 -14.83
C THR A 243 -5.18 19.09 -14.04
N TYR A 244 -5.55 18.00 -13.36
CA TYR A 244 -6.76 17.92 -12.56
C TYR A 244 -6.48 17.32 -11.19
N SER A 245 -6.92 17.98 -10.13
CA SER A 245 -6.86 17.43 -8.77
C SER A 245 -8.25 17.44 -8.14
N ASN A 246 -8.68 16.28 -7.65
CA ASN A 246 -9.98 16.10 -7.02
C ASN A 246 -9.78 15.61 -5.59
N PHE A 247 -10.46 16.23 -4.63
CA PHE A 247 -10.51 15.82 -3.24
C PHE A 247 -11.94 15.43 -2.87
N ILE A 248 -12.11 14.27 -2.27
CA ILE A 248 -13.40 13.75 -1.80
C ILE A 248 -13.22 13.29 -0.35
N ASN A 249 -13.94 13.90 0.60
CA ASN A 249 -13.93 13.49 2.02
C ASN A 249 -12.52 13.42 2.66
N SER A 250 -11.58 14.20 2.13
CA SER A 250 -10.20 14.27 2.60
C SER A 250 -10.09 15.23 3.78
N ALA A 251 -9.04 15.10 4.59
CA ALA A 251 -8.86 15.98 5.73
C ALA A 251 -7.42 16.40 5.98
N PHE A 252 -7.29 17.47 6.74
CA PHE A 252 -6.05 18.01 7.23
C PHE A 252 -6.18 18.35 8.71
N ASP A 253 -5.23 17.90 9.52
CA ASP A 253 -5.09 18.26 10.93
C ASP A 253 -3.74 18.96 11.10
N GLY A 254 -3.75 20.25 11.44
CA GLY A 254 -2.53 21.00 11.72
C GLY A 254 -1.79 20.52 12.97
N GLY A 255 -2.48 19.73 13.82
CA GLY A 255 -2.03 19.24 15.10
C GLY A 255 -1.89 20.33 16.17
N SER A 256 -1.49 19.92 17.36
CA SER A 256 -1.40 20.79 18.55
C SER A 256 -0.12 21.62 18.65
N ARG A 257 0.73 21.60 17.62
CA ARG A 257 2.05 22.26 17.66
C ARG A 257 1.88 23.78 17.51
N SER A 258 1.76 24.46 18.64
CA SER A 258 1.73 25.94 18.75
C SER A 258 2.87 26.65 18.00
N GLU A 259 4.00 25.97 17.78
CA GLU A 259 5.23 26.55 17.21
C GLU A 259 5.47 26.21 15.73
N LYS A 260 4.74 25.25 15.13
CA LYS A 260 4.96 24.84 13.73
C LYS A 260 3.71 25.06 12.90
N LYS A 261 3.62 26.22 12.27
CA LYS A 261 2.56 26.52 11.29
C LYS A 261 2.96 25.92 9.95
N SER A 262 2.17 24.98 9.43
CA SER A 262 2.23 24.61 8.02
C SER A 262 2.05 25.89 7.18
N LYS A 263 2.62 25.94 5.97
CA LYS A 263 2.40 27.04 5.03
C LYS A 263 0.98 27.06 4.49
N ALA A 264 0.39 25.90 4.20
CA ALA A 264 -1.01 25.78 3.80
C ALA A 264 -1.54 24.34 3.88
N VAL A 265 -2.86 24.19 3.83
CA VAL A 265 -3.51 22.88 3.64
C VAL A 265 -3.18 22.32 2.25
N ILE A 266 -3.38 23.13 1.20
CA ILE A 266 -3.02 22.80 -0.18
C ILE A 266 -2.00 23.82 -0.70
N GLY A 267 -0.81 23.35 -1.04
CA GLY A 267 0.22 24.11 -1.75
C GLY A 267 0.13 23.84 -3.25
N VAL A 268 0.23 24.90 -4.07
CA VAL A 268 0.26 24.79 -5.53
C VAL A 268 1.51 25.44 -6.08
N SER A 269 2.28 24.70 -6.88
CA SER A 269 3.42 25.22 -7.63
C SER A 269 3.24 24.98 -9.13
N GLY A 270 3.50 26.00 -9.96
CA GLY A 270 3.17 25.94 -11.39
C GLY A 270 1.66 25.96 -11.66
N PHE A 271 1.16 25.15 -12.60
CA PHE A 271 -0.25 25.21 -12.99
C PHE A 271 -1.09 24.09 -12.37
N VAL A 272 -2.33 24.42 -12.01
CA VAL A 272 -3.43 23.48 -11.76
C VAL A 272 -4.60 23.87 -12.66
N TYR A 273 -4.95 23.02 -13.63
CA TYR A 273 -6.00 23.37 -14.60
C TYR A 273 -7.40 23.30 -13.97
N GLY A 274 -7.66 22.27 -13.17
CA GLY A 274 -8.88 22.14 -12.39
C GLY A 274 -8.62 21.58 -11.00
N LEU A 275 -9.12 22.28 -9.98
CA LEU A 275 -9.10 21.87 -8.59
C LEU A 275 -10.54 21.68 -8.09
N THR A 276 -10.96 20.45 -7.83
CA THR A 276 -12.26 20.16 -7.24
C THR A 276 -12.09 19.68 -5.82
N ILE A 277 -12.84 20.26 -4.90
CA ILE A 277 -12.81 19.90 -3.49
C ILE A 277 -14.24 19.62 -3.06
N ASN A 278 -14.49 18.40 -2.60
CA ASN A 278 -15.79 17.94 -2.15
C ASN A 278 -15.67 17.30 -0.76
N GLY A 279 -16.17 17.96 0.28
CA GLY A 279 -16.17 17.40 1.64
C GLY A 279 -14.81 17.43 2.34
N MET A 280 -14.00 18.47 2.12
CA MET A 280 -12.70 18.57 2.82
C MET A 280 -12.87 19.04 4.27
N GLY A 281 -12.27 18.33 5.22
CA GLY A 281 -12.22 18.73 6.63
C GLY A 281 -10.87 19.34 7.02
N THR A 282 -10.87 20.40 7.81
CA THR A 282 -9.65 20.96 8.41
C THR A 282 -9.84 21.11 9.91
N GLU A 283 -8.89 20.62 10.69
CA GLU A 283 -8.83 20.78 12.15
C GLU A 283 -7.52 21.47 12.54
N ASN A 284 -7.50 22.22 13.65
CA ASN A 284 -6.29 22.81 14.22
C ASN A 284 -5.46 23.61 13.21
N THR A 285 -6.11 24.25 12.25
CA THR A 285 -5.45 24.85 11.09
C THR A 285 -5.18 26.33 11.33
N ASN A 286 -3.90 26.71 11.45
CA ASN A 286 -3.44 28.11 11.60
C ASN A 286 -2.68 28.60 10.35
N CYS A 287 -3.09 28.11 9.19
CA CYS A 287 -2.48 28.40 7.90
C CYS A 287 -3.55 28.61 6.82
N PRO A 288 -3.20 29.27 5.70
CA PRO A 288 -4.07 29.33 4.52
C PRO A 288 -4.59 27.96 4.08
N LEU A 289 -5.83 27.90 3.62
CA LEU A 289 -6.40 26.67 3.04
C LEU A 289 -5.72 26.33 1.71
N ILE A 290 -5.46 27.34 0.88
CA ILE A 290 -4.80 27.18 -0.42
C ILE A 290 -3.73 28.27 -0.52
N TYR A 291 -2.53 27.87 -0.95
CA TYR A 291 -1.41 28.77 -1.18
C TYR A 291 -0.74 28.45 -2.51
N GLY A 292 -0.62 29.47 -3.37
CA GLY A 292 0.13 29.39 -4.61
C GLY A 292 1.55 29.95 -4.45
N GLU A 293 2.54 29.24 -4.98
CA GLU A 293 3.91 29.75 -5.14
C GLU A 293 4.05 30.66 -6.37
N ASP A 294 5.16 31.38 -6.50
CA ASP A 294 5.36 32.36 -7.57
C ASP A 294 5.08 31.76 -8.96
N SER A 295 4.35 32.52 -9.79
CA SER A 295 3.88 32.09 -11.13
C SER A 295 2.89 30.92 -11.14
N SER A 296 2.32 30.55 -9.98
CA SER A 296 1.27 29.54 -9.94
C SER A 296 -0.06 30.04 -10.50
N SER A 297 -0.83 29.14 -11.11
CA SER A 297 -2.17 29.45 -11.58
C SER A 297 -3.13 28.30 -11.35
N ILE A 298 -4.26 28.59 -10.71
CA ILE A 298 -5.42 27.70 -10.68
C ILE A 298 -6.40 28.24 -11.70
N ARG A 299 -6.63 27.52 -12.81
CA ARG A 299 -7.51 28.01 -13.89
C ARG A 299 -8.99 27.86 -13.57
N SER A 300 -9.35 26.79 -12.87
CA SER A 300 -10.71 26.55 -12.40
C SER A 300 -10.69 25.88 -11.04
N MET A 301 -11.58 26.31 -10.16
CA MET A 301 -11.74 25.76 -8.82
C MET A 301 -13.22 25.55 -8.52
N THR A 302 -13.56 24.36 -8.05
CA THR A 302 -14.90 24.02 -7.55
C THR A 302 -14.78 23.60 -6.10
N LEU A 303 -15.49 24.29 -5.21
CA LEU A 303 -15.51 24.03 -3.79
C LEU A 303 -16.92 23.63 -3.36
N THR A 304 -17.09 22.42 -2.87
CA THR A 304 -18.36 21.90 -2.36
C THR A 304 -18.10 21.33 -0.97
N ASN A 305 -18.71 21.89 0.07
CA ASN A 305 -18.57 21.43 1.46
C ASN A 305 -17.11 21.41 1.98
N TRP A 306 -16.65 22.54 2.53
CA TRP A 306 -15.43 22.58 3.35
C TRP A 306 -15.83 22.76 4.81
N TYR A 307 -15.36 21.86 5.67
CA TYR A 307 -15.64 21.88 7.11
C TYR A 307 -14.39 22.32 7.86
N VAL A 308 -14.52 23.31 8.74
CA VAL A 308 -13.45 23.77 9.62
C VAL A 308 -13.87 23.46 11.06
N TRP A 309 -13.02 22.75 11.78
CA TRP A 309 -13.20 22.32 13.16
C TRP A 309 -12.15 22.96 14.06
#